data_AF-A0AAP0Q1K2-F1
#
_entry.id   AF-A0AAP0Q1K2-F1
#
_cell.length_a   1.000
_cell.length_b   1.000
_cell.length_c   1.000
_cell.angle_alpha   90.00
_cell.angle_beta   90.00
_cell.angle_gamma   90.00
#
_symmetry.space_group_name_H-M   'P 1'
#
loop_
_entity.id
_entity.type
_entity.pdbx_description
1 polymer ?
#
loop_
_entity_poly.entity_id
_entity_poly.type
_entity_poly.pdbx_seq_one_letter_code
_entity_poly.pdbx_strand_id
1 'polypeptide(L)'
;MDSNISTIMLEIQELAAAGCFVCNISTIMLEMDRMLRPSGRAYIRDSVTLMPEIQEVAAAMGWQTSLHDSSEGPHASWKFLACEKRLLRA
;
A
#
# COMPACT_ATOMS: atom_id res chain seq x y z
N MET A 1 -4.60 -23.51 10.87
CA MET A 1 -3.16 -23.27 11.15
C MET A 1 -2.46 -23.19 9.81
N ASP A 2 -2.54 -22.06 9.12
CA ASP A 2 -1.62 -21.76 8.02
C ASP A 2 -1.22 -20.30 8.15
N SER A 3 -0.29 -20.08 9.08
CA SER A 3 0.50 -18.87 9.21
C SER A 3 1.38 -18.73 7.96
N ASN A 4 0.84 -18.24 6.85
CA ASN A 4 1.62 -17.98 5.64
C ASN A 4 1.23 -16.61 5.07
N ILE A 5 2.02 -15.60 5.43
CA ILE A 5 1.94 -14.16 5.12
C ILE A 5 1.20 -13.89 3.79
N SER A 6 -0.11 -13.68 3.87
CA SER A 6 -0.97 -13.25 2.75
C SER A 6 -1.42 -11.81 2.90
N THR A 7 -1.17 -11.20 4.06
CA THR A 7 -1.56 -9.84 4.41
C THR A 7 -0.38 -9.11 5.06
N ILE A 8 0.02 -7.98 4.49
CA ILE A 8 1.05 -7.10 5.07
C ILE A 8 0.40 -5.74 5.33
N MET A 9 0.51 -5.22 6.55
CA MET A 9 0.11 -3.86 6.89
C MET A 9 1.37 -2.98 6.90
N LEU A 10 1.40 -1.91 6.10
CA LEU A 10 2.50 -0.96 6.05
C LEU A 10 2.05 0.44 6.41
N GLU A 11 2.93 1.14 7.09
CA GLU A 11 2.84 2.56 7.43
C GLU A 11 4.05 3.25 6.76
N ILE A 12 3.82 3.95 5.64
CA ILE A 12 4.93 4.51 4.82
C ILE A 12 5.60 5.69 5.56
N GLN A 13 4.86 6.36 6.45
CA GLN A 13 5.34 7.45 7.31
C GLN A 13 6.62 7.11 8.12
N GLU A 14 6.79 5.88 8.64
CA GLU A 14 8.00 5.50 9.39
C GLU A 14 9.22 5.29 8.49
N LEU A 15 9.02 4.82 7.26
CA LEU A 15 10.10 4.56 6.29
C LEU A 15 10.69 5.86 5.72
N ALA A 16 9.86 6.91 5.57
CA ALA A 16 10.32 8.25 5.16
C ALA A 16 11.12 8.97 6.27
N ALA A 17 10.77 8.75 7.54
CA ALA A 17 11.48 9.32 8.69
C ALA A 17 12.87 8.71 8.94
N ALA A 18 13.15 7.53 8.38
CA ALA A 18 14.44 6.84 8.49
C ALA A 18 15.58 7.42 7.62
N GLY A 19 15.37 8.57 6.95
CA GLY A 19 16.45 9.32 6.31
C GLY A 19 16.95 8.78 4.96
N CYS A 20 16.11 8.05 4.22
CA CYS A 20 16.41 7.68 2.83
C CYS A 20 15.85 8.75 1.88
N PHE A 21 16.68 9.71 1.46
CA PHE A 21 16.29 10.81 0.55
C PHE A 21 15.90 10.36 -0.89
N VAL A 22 15.87 9.05 -1.16
CA VAL A 22 15.54 8.47 -2.48
C VAL A 22 14.28 7.59 -2.43
N CYS A 23 13.51 7.60 -1.33
CA CYS A 23 12.32 6.78 -1.19
C CYS A 23 11.14 7.33 -2.01
N ASN A 24 11.21 7.12 -3.32
CA ASN A 24 10.05 7.28 -4.20
C ASN A 24 9.02 6.21 -3.82
N ILE A 25 7.74 6.57 -3.68
CA ILE A 25 6.66 5.63 -3.32
C ILE A 25 6.68 4.39 -4.23
N SER A 26 7.00 4.62 -5.50
CA SER A 26 7.28 3.58 -6.51
C SER A 26 8.26 2.51 -6.04
N THR A 27 9.38 2.87 -5.43
CA THR A 27 10.39 1.93 -4.97
C THR A 27 9.89 1.09 -3.79
N ILE A 28 9.20 1.70 -2.82
CA ILE A 28 8.63 0.99 -1.68
C ILE A 28 7.61 -0.04 -2.17
N MET A 29 6.71 0.39 -3.06
CA MET A 29 5.69 -0.45 -3.67
C MET A 29 6.28 -1.61 -4.48
N LEU A 30 7.40 -1.38 -5.18
CA LEU A 30 8.14 -2.43 -5.90
C LEU A 30 8.78 -3.45 -4.94
N GLU A 31 9.43 -2.99 -3.87
CA GLU A 31 10.01 -3.90 -2.87
C GLU A 31 8.91 -4.70 -2.16
N MET A 32 7.75 -4.08 -1.90
CA MET A 32 6.57 -4.79 -1.44
C MET A 32 6.09 -5.83 -2.45
N ASP A 33 6.06 -5.52 -3.75
CA ASP A 33 5.66 -6.48 -4.79
C ASP A 33 6.55 -7.71 -4.85
N ARG A 34 7.85 -7.53 -4.58
CA ARG A 34 8.82 -8.62 -4.48
C ARG A 34 8.60 -9.49 -3.25
N MET A 35 8.08 -8.92 -2.15
CA MET A 35 7.75 -9.66 -0.93
C MET A 35 6.35 -10.30 -0.95
N LEU A 36 5.38 -9.66 -1.63
CA LEU A 36 4.00 -10.14 -1.72
C LEU A 36 3.90 -11.33 -2.68
N ARG A 37 3.47 -12.47 -2.13
CA ARG A 37 3.10 -13.64 -2.92
C ARG A 37 1.93 -13.32 -3.87
N PRO A 38 1.75 -14.08 -4.97
CA PRO A 38 0.58 -13.95 -5.83
C PRO A 38 -0.70 -14.20 -5.02
N SER A 39 -1.73 -13.36 -5.21
CA SER A 39 -2.94 -13.28 -4.37
C SER A 39 -2.74 -12.73 -2.95
N GLY A 40 -1.62 -12.04 -2.70
CA GLY A 40 -1.38 -11.30 -1.46
C GLY A 40 -2.16 -9.98 -1.39
N ARG A 41 -2.43 -9.54 -0.16
CA ARG A 41 -3.05 -8.25 0.16
C ARG A 41 -2.05 -7.39 0.93
N ALA A 42 -2.01 -6.11 0.61
CA ALA A 42 -1.27 -5.10 1.34
C ALA A 42 -2.24 -4.04 1.85
N TYR A 43 -2.12 -3.64 3.10
CA TYR A 43 -2.89 -2.54 3.68
C TYR A 43 -1.92 -1.42 3.97
N ILE A 44 -2.10 -0.28 3.30
CA ILE A 44 -1.26 0.89 3.47
C ILE A 44 -2.04 1.91 4.27
N ARG A 45 -1.50 2.35 5.40
CA ARG A 45 -2.08 3.42 6.21
C ARG A 45 -1.16 4.62 6.12
N ASP A 46 -1.65 5.71 5.54
CA ASP A 46 -0.85 6.93 5.42
C ASP A 46 -1.72 8.20 5.34
N SER A 47 -1.08 9.36 5.26
CA SER A 47 -1.73 10.64 5.09
C SER A 47 -2.52 10.71 3.79
N VAL A 48 -3.65 11.41 3.86
CA VAL A 48 -4.54 11.66 2.71
C VAL A 48 -3.81 12.26 1.50
N THR A 49 -2.74 13.00 1.74
CA THR A 49 -1.92 13.64 0.70
C THR A 49 -1.15 12.63 -0.14
N LEU A 50 -0.75 11.49 0.42
CA LEU A 50 0.05 10.46 -0.26
C LEU A 50 -0.82 9.36 -0.88
N MET A 51 -2.09 9.25 -0.48
CA MET A 51 -3.06 8.31 -1.05
C MET A 51 -3.15 8.31 -2.59
N PRO A 52 -3.28 9.46 -3.29
CA PRO A 52 -3.39 9.46 -4.74
C PRO A 52 -2.12 8.94 -5.43
N GLU A 53 -0.94 9.29 -4.91
CA GLU A 53 0.34 8.85 -5.49
C GLU A 53 0.53 7.33 -5.34
N ILE A 54 0.20 6.77 -4.17
CA ILE A 54 0.24 5.33 -3.94
C ILE A 54 -0.76 4.61 -4.86
N GLN A 55 -1.95 5.17 -5.06
CA GLN A 55 -2.95 4.61 -5.97
C GLN A 55 -2.48 4.57 -7.42
N GLU A 56 -1.85 5.64 -7.91
CA GLU A 56 -1.30 5.68 -9.27
C GLU A 56 -0.25 4.61 -9.48
N VAL A 57 0.69 4.46 -8.55
CA VAL A 57 1.74 3.44 -8.60
C VAL A 57 1.14 2.03 -8.53
N ALA A 58 0.24 1.78 -7.59
CA ALA A 58 -0.41 0.48 -7.45
C ALA A 58 -1.21 0.10 -8.70
N ALA A 59 -1.93 1.05 -9.29
CA ALA A 59 -2.66 0.86 -10.54
C ALA A 59 -1.69 0.55 -11.70
N ALA A 60 -0.54 1.24 -11.79
CA ALA A 60 0.48 0.96 -12.79
C ALA A 60 1.11 -0.43 -12.65
N MET A 61 1.21 -0.96 -11.42
CA MET A 61 1.64 -2.35 -11.15
C MET A 61 0.54 -3.40 -11.41
N GLY A 62 -0.69 -2.98 -11.71
CA GLY A 62 -1.84 -3.89 -11.89
C GLY A 62 -2.44 -4.40 -10.57
N TRP A 63 -2.14 -3.74 -9.45
CA TRP A 63 -2.77 -4.04 -8.17
C TRP A 63 -4.14 -3.39 -8.08
N GLN A 64 -5.10 -4.07 -7.46
CA GLN A 64 -6.38 -3.46 -7.18
C GLN A 64 -6.31 -2.68 -5.88
N THR A 65 -6.58 -1.37 -5.93
CA THR A 65 -6.64 -0.52 -4.73
C THR A 65 -8.07 -0.18 -4.33
N SER A 66 -8.36 -0.20 -3.03
CA SER A 66 -9.61 0.25 -2.43
C SER A 66 -9.29 1.24 -1.31
N LEU A 67 -9.68 2.49 -1.48
CA LEU A 67 -9.54 3.52 -0.46
C LEU A 67 -10.66 3.39 0.57
N HIS A 68 -10.29 3.40 1.84
CA HIS A 68 -11.20 3.39 2.96
C HIS A 68 -10.96 4.63 3.82
N ASP A 69 -12.01 5.43 3.99
CA ASP A 69 -11.99 6.61 4.84
C ASP A 69 -11.97 6.19 6.32
N SER A 70 -11.22 6.93 7.13
CA SER A 70 -11.29 6.80 8.59
C SER A 70 -12.65 7.33 9.08
N SER A 71 -13.12 6.78 10.21
CA SER A 71 -14.39 7.16 10.84
C SER A 71 -14.47 8.62 11.31
N GLU A 72 -13.38 9.39 11.19
CA GLU A 72 -13.29 10.82 11.53
C GLU A 72 -13.83 11.76 10.42
N GLY A 73 -14.30 11.21 9.30
CA GLY A 73 -14.94 11.99 8.23
C GLY A 73 -13.93 12.76 7.36
N PRO A 74 -14.37 13.81 6.63
CA PRO A 74 -13.53 14.49 5.62
C PRO A 74 -12.30 15.22 6.18
N HIS A 75 -12.19 15.35 7.50
CA HIS A 75 -11.04 15.97 8.18
C HIS A 75 -10.01 14.96 8.69
N ALA A 76 -10.18 13.66 8.41
CA ALA A 76 -9.19 12.66 8.77
C ALA A 76 -7.85 12.97 8.09
N SER A 77 -6.79 13.10 8.88
CA SER A 77 -5.43 13.37 8.37
C SER A 77 -4.78 12.14 7.73
N TRP A 78 -5.41 10.98 7.86
CA TRP A 78 -4.90 9.68 7.43
C TRP A 78 -6.04 8.77 6.93
N LYS A 79 -5.72 7.87 5.99
CA LYS A 79 -6.65 6.91 5.38
C LYS A 79 -6.01 5.53 5.25
N PHE A 80 -6.85 4.54 5.02
CA PHE A 80 -6.41 3.18 4.69
C PHE A 80 -6.59 2.92 3.20
N LEU A 81 -5.57 2.35 2.58
CA LEU A 81 -5.60 1.87 1.22
C LEU A 81 -5.37 0.37 1.22
N ALA A 82 -6.40 -0.40 0.87
CA ALA A 82 -6.29 -1.83 0.69
C ALA A 82 -5.85 -2.12 -0.75
N CYS A 83 -4.68 -2.69 -0.93
CA CYS A 83 -4.12 -3.11 -2.20
C CYS A 83 -4.16 -4.64 -2.31
N GLU A 84 -4.68 -5.18 -3.41
CA GLU A 84 -4.74 -6.61 -3.67
C GLU A 84 -3.98 -6.93 -4.95
N LYS A 85 -2.92 -7.75 -4.81
CA LYS A 85 -2.15 -8.28 -5.94
C LYS A 85 -2.94 -9.44 -6.54
N ARG A 86 -3.85 -9.12 -7.47
CA ARG A 86 -4.57 -10.16 -8.19
C ARG A 86 -3.60 -10.93 -9.08
N LEU A 87 -3.66 -12.26 -9.01
CA LEU A 87 -3.11 -13.09 -10.08
C LEU A 87 -3.83 -12.69 -11.38
N LEU A 88 -3.07 -12.15 -12.34
CA LEU A 88 -3.52 -12.12 -13.74
C LEU A 88 -3.69 -13.58 -14.17
N ARG A 89 -4.89 -14.12 -13.98
CA ARG A 89 -5.30 -15.33 -14.70
C ARG A 89 -5.44 -14.90 -16.15
N ALA A 90 -4.40 -15.19 -16.94
CA ALA A 90 -4.52 -15.35 -18.37
C ALA A 90 -5.47 -16.51 -18.69
#